data_AF-A0A350YPD9-F1
#
_entry.id   AF-A0A350YPD9-F1
#
_cell.length_a   1.000
_cell.length_b   1.000
_cell.length_c   1.000
_cell.angle_alpha   90.00
_cell.angle_beta   90.00
_cell.angle_gamma   90.00
#
_symmetry.space_group_name_H-M   'P 1'
#
loop_
_entity.id
_entity.type
_entity.pdbx_description
1 polymer ?
#
loop_
_entity_poly.entity_id
_entity_poly.type
_entity_poly.pdbx_seq_one_letter_code
_entity_poly.pdbx_strand_id
1 'polypeptide(L)' 'RKEPISPVEIGHRACTVCLVTHIAMKLGRKLKWNPDTEKFVGDDEANSLLSRPQRAPYGTNYIKL' A
#
# COMPACT_ATOMS: atom_id res chain seq x y z
N ARG A 1 -5.94 -23.63 -14.89
CA ARG A 1 -5.61 -23.43 -13.46
C ARG A 1 -6.87 -22.93 -12.77
N LYS A 2 -7.24 -23.48 -11.61
CA LYS A 2 -8.39 -23.00 -10.81
C LYS A 2 -7.92 -21.88 -9.87
N GLU A 3 -8.76 -20.89 -9.60
CA GLU A 3 -8.46 -19.87 -8.61
C GLU A 3 -8.31 -20.46 -7.21
N PRO A 4 -7.39 -19.93 -6.38
CA PRO A 4 -7.30 -20.27 -4.97
C PRO A 4 -8.56 -19.79 -4.23
N ILE A 5 -8.79 -20.35 -3.03
CA ILE A 5 -9.88 -19.94 -2.13
C ILE A 5 -9.81 -18.43 -1.81
N SER A 6 -8.60 -17.87 -1.77
CA SER A 6 -8.36 -16.43 -1.63
C SER A 6 -7.67 -15.90 -2.90
N PRO A 7 -8.42 -15.30 -3.83
CA PRO A 7 -7.86 -14.67 -5.02
C PRO A 7 -6.90 -13.53 -4.65
N VAL A 8 -5.92 -13.30 -5.53
CA VAL A 8 -4.85 -12.30 -5.30
C VAL A 8 -5.41 -10.90 -5.02
N GLU A 9 -6.42 -10.48 -5.77
CA GLU A 9 -7.03 -9.16 -5.62
C GLU A 9 -7.70 -8.98 -4.25
N ILE A 10 -8.41 -10.00 -3.77
CA ILE A 10 -9.06 -9.95 -2.46
C ILE A 10 -8.01 -9.84 -1.35
N GLY A 11 -6.94 -10.62 -1.44
CA GLY A 11 -5.81 -10.54 -0.52
C GLY A 11 -5.15 -9.16 -0.51
N HIS A 12 -4.88 -8.61 -1.70
CA HIS A 12 -4.30 -7.27 -1.86
C HIS A 12 -5.17 -6.21 -1.20
N ARG A 13 -6.48 -6.16 -1.53
CA ARG A 13 -7.41 -5.16 -0.97
C ARG A 13 -7.55 -5.26 0.55
N ALA A 14 -7.57 -6.48 1.10
CA ALA A 14 -7.60 -6.69 2.55
C ALA A 14 -6.35 -6.11 3.23
N CYS A 15 -5.17 -6.33 2.67
CA CYS A 15 -3.92 -5.75 3.18
C CYS A 15 -3.87 -4.23 3.02
N THR A 16 -4.34 -3.68 1.90
CA THR A 16 -4.35 -2.24 1.63
C THR A 16 -5.09 -1.47 2.72
N VAL A 17 -6.25 -1.95 3.18
CA VAL A 17 -7.04 -1.28 4.24
C VAL A 17 -6.23 -1.15 5.54
N CYS A 18 -5.54 -2.21 5.97
CA CYS A 18 -4.70 -2.18 7.17
C CYS A 18 -3.57 -1.15 7.08
N LEU A 19 -2.94 -1.00 5.91
CA LEU A 19 -1.84 -0.06 5.70
C LEU A 19 -2.32 1.39 5.67
N VAL A 20 -3.38 1.65 4.92
CA VAL A 20 -3.98 3.00 4.77
C VAL A 20 -4.52 3.51 6.10
N THR A 21 -5.18 2.65 6.88
CA THR A 21 -5.66 3.01 8.22
C THR A 21 -4.51 3.30 9.19
N HIS A 22 -3.43 2.54 9.13
CA HIS A 22 -2.23 2.81 9.92
C HIS A 22 -1.61 4.19 9.59
N ILE A 23 -1.59 4.58 8.32
CA ILE A 23 -1.13 5.92 7.92
C ILE A 23 -2.03 7.01 8.51
N ALA A 24 -3.36 6.84 8.46
CA ALA A 24 -4.30 7.79 9.07
C ALA A 24 -4.11 7.92 10.59
N MET A 25 -3.88 6.80 11.29
CA MET A 25 -3.55 6.80 12.72
C MET A 25 -2.25 7.54 13.01
N LYS A 26 -1.20 7.30 12.20
CA LYS A 26 0.11 7.93 12.36
C LYS A 26 0.06 9.45 12.18
N LEU A 27 -0.73 9.93 11.22
CA LEU A 27 -0.91 11.37 10.96
C LEU A 27 -1.98 12.03 11.86
N GLY A 28 -2.75 11.23 12.61
CA GLY A 28 -3.77 11.74 13.53
C GLY A 28 -4.95 12.44 12.86
N ARG A 29 -5.22 12.18 11.58
CA ARG A 29 -6.26 12.87 10.79
C ARG A 29 -6.96 11.94 9.82
N LYS A 30 -8.19 12.29 9.43
CA LYS A 30 -8.95 11.56 8.41
C LYS A 30 -8.31 11.75 7.04
N LEU A 31 -8.21 10.68 6.27
CA LEU A 31 -7.64 10.66 4.92
C LEU A 31 -8.67 10.08 3.95
N LYS A 32 -8.66 10.56 2.69
CA LYS A 32 -9.52 10.05 1.63
C LYS A 32 -8.70 9.17 0.68
N TRP A 33 -9.08 7.90 0.56
CA TRP A 33 -8.40 6.92 -0.29
C TRP A 33 -9.10 6.77 -1.65
N ASN A 34 -8.32 6.72 -2.73
CA ASN A 34 -8.78 6.32 -4.05
C ASN A 34 -8.32 4.88 -4.34
N PRO A 35 -9.24 3.88 -4.40
CA PRO A 35 -8.88 2.49 -4.64
C PRO A 35 -8.47 2.19 -6.10
N ASP A 36 -8.82 3.05 -7.04
CA ASP A 36 -8.48 2.87 -8.46
C ASP A 36 -7.02 3.27 -8.73
N THR A 37 -6.57 4.37 -8.10
CA THR A 37 -5.19 4.87 -8.25
C THR A 37 -4.26 4.47 -7.12
N GLU A 38 -4.81 3.84 -6.07
CA GLU A 38 -4.13 3.47 -4.83
C GLU A 38 -3.34 4.62 -4.20
N LYS A 39 -4.00 5.78 -4.10
CA LYS A 39 -3.43 7.00 -3.52
C LYS A 39 -4.42 7.74 -2.63
N PHE A 40 -3.89 8.54 -1.73
CA PHE A 40 -4.66 9.52 -1.00
C PHE A 40 -4.99 10.72 -1.89
N VAL A 41 -6.25 11.15 -1.87
CA VAL A 41 -6.74 12.26 -2.69
C VAL A 41 -6.23 13.58 -2.12
N GLY A 42 -5.35 14.25 -2.87
CA GLY A 42 -4.85 15.59 -2.54
C GLY A 42 -3.92 15.66 -1.33
N ASP A 43 -3.20 14.57 -1.03
CA ASP A 43 -2.41 14.45 0.21
C ASP A 43 -1.00 13.90 -0.02
N ASP A 44 -0.07 14.79 -0.34
CA ASP A 44 1.31 14.40 -0.65
C ASP A 44 2.06 13.84 0.57
N GLU A 45 1.76 14.33 1.77
CA GLU A 45 2.33 13.83 3.01
C GLU A 45 1.93 12.36 3.24
N ALA A 46 0.64 12.04 3.16
CA ALA A 46 0.17 10.67 3.30
C ALA A 46 0.66 9.77 2.16
N ASN A 47 0.70 10.29 0.93
CA ASN A 47 1.23 9.55 -0.22
C ASN A 47 2.73 9.24 -0.09
N SER A 48 3.51 10.09 0.58
CA SER A 48 4.93 9.82 0.87
C SER A 48 5.14 8.60 1.77
N LEU A 49 4.12 8.22 2.57
CA LEU A 49 4.16 7.09 3.50
C LEU A 49 3.74 5.75 2.86
N LEU A 50 3.31 5.75 1.59
CA LEU A 50 2.93 4.52 0.87
C LEU A 50 4.13 3.63 0.51
N SER A 51 5.34 4.20 0.54
CA SER A 51 6.56 3.43 0.32
C SER A 51 7.63 3.81 1.34
N ARG A 52 8.64 2.95 1.45
CA ARG A 52 9.82 3.20 2.27
C ARG A 52 11.06 2.78 1.49
N PRO A 53 12.22 3.40 1.74
CA PRO A 53 13.49 2.91 1.21
C PRO A 53 13.67 1.43 1.56
N GLN A 54 13.95 0.61 0.55
CA GLN A 54 14.26 -0.80 0.75
C GLN A 54 15.68 -0.95 1.29
N ARG A 55 15.91 -1.96 2.16
CA ARG A 55 17.20 -2.15 2.84
C ARG A 55 18.20 -2.84 1.93
N ALA A 56 19.16 -2.13 1.36
CA ALA A 56 20.25 -2.73 0.57
C ALA A 56 21.00 -3.85 1.33
N PRO A 57 21.44 -4.93 0.64
CA PRO A 57 21.18 -5.27 -0.77
C PRO A 57 19.81 -5.98 -0.98
N TYR A 58 18.95 -6.03 0.04
CA TYR A 58 17.68 -6.76 0.01
C TYR A 58 16.54 -5.89 -0.50
N GLY A 59 15.70 -6.46 -1.34
CA GLY A 59 14.50 -5.79 -1.85
C GLY A 59 14.37 -5.90 -3.35
N THR A 60 13.14 -5.75 -3.82
CA THR A 60 12.77 -5.85 -5.24
C THR A 60 13.49 -4.82 -6.10
N ASN A 61 13.88 -3.67 -5.53
CA ASN A 61 14.60 -2.61 -6.24
C ASN A 61 16.04 -3.00 -6.65
N TYR A 62 16.59 -4.06 -6.06
CA TYR A 62 17.96 -4.52 -6.32
C TYR A 62 18.01 -5.83 -7.13
N ILE A 63 16.86 -6.37 -7.52
CA ILE A 63 16.77 -7.55 -8.36
C ILE A 63 16.99 -7.12 -9.82
N LYS A 64 17.98 -7.72 -10.48
CA LYS A 64 18.12 -7.62 -11.94
C LYS A 64 17.15 -8.60 -12.58
N LEU A 65 16.16 -8.08 -13.30
CA LEU A 65 15.29 -8.85 -14.19
C LEU A 65 16.05 -9.30 -15.44
#